data_AF-A0A2A5VSP9-F1
#
_entry.id   AF-A0A2A5VSP9-F1
#
_cell.length_a   1.000
_cell.length_b   1.000
_cell.length_c   1.000
_cell.angle_alpha   90.00
_cell.angle_beta   90.00
_cell.angle_gamma   90.00
#
_symmetry.space_group_name_H-M   'P 1'
#
loop_
_entity.id
_entity.type
_entity.pdbx_description
1 polymer ?
#
loop_
_entity_poly.entity_id
_entity_poly.type
_entity_poly.pdbx_seq_one_letter_code
_entity_poly.pdbx_strand_id
1 'polypeptide(L)'
;MPRRFNSSETVRGFLQSTENPMVTPQLKKSLKLFVEVLEDFRDDERFSTATGIVKLKDQFEGKQVIWRLNVKKTIVDSLYDDKHISLTAIGEPETGQIREKDVCVEKKGKLPIGDYLAQFLLLFANGKHMTEIKTLATAAMRVAYPNRTYTRVDPLEAHWQPFYETAIAQDTTPETRLAAILEFEPEHLLYIVRRLFNLDLDFEPSITNDELQVLFLDTFERCENDDVKRFIVARLDATEEALTRLIVANETEFVDDHLQRAVEYAINRMRN
;
A
#
# COMPACT_ATOMS: atom_id res chain seq x y z
N MET A 1 30.06 -13.34 -19.15
CA MET A 1 30.05 -14.55 -18.29
C MET A 1 28.81 -15.38 -18.63
N PRO A 2 28.90 -16.71 -18.70
CA PRO A 2 27.75 -17.56 -19.03
C PRO A 2 26.65 -17.43 -17.96
N ARG A 3 25.40 -17.54 -18.41
CA ARG A 3 24.20 -17.54 -17.56
C ARG A 3 24.30 -18.66 -16.52
N ARG A 4 24.23 -18.31 -15.23
CA ARG A 4 24.14 -19.28 -14.12
C ARG A 4 22.67 -19.47 -13.77
N PHE A 5 22.20 -20.71 -13.89
CA PHE A 5 20.85 -21.11 -13.49
C PHE A 5 20.93 -22.41 -12.68
N ASN A 6 20.53 -22.34 -11.42
CA ASN A 6 20.46 -23.45 -10.49
C ASN A 6 19.35 -23.14 -9.48
N SER A 7 18.12 -23.54 -9.79
CA SER A 7 16.92 -23.34 -8.96
C SER A 7 17.15 -23.74 -7.49
N SER A 8 17.85 -24.85 -7.24
CA SER A 8 18.09 -25.37 -5.89
C SER A 8 18.90 -24.42 -5.00
N GLU A 9 19.77 -23.59 -5.57
CA GLU A 9 20.65 -22.70 -4.80
C GLU A 9 19.89 -21.55 -4.12
N THR A 10 18.66 -21.29 -4.56
CA THR A 10 17.77 -20.26 -4.00
C THR A 10 17.23 -20.64 -2.62
N VAL A 11 17.07 -21.94 -2.34
CA VAL A 11 16.44 -22.46 -1.10
C VAL A 11 17.21 -23.60 -0.44
N ARG A 12 18.40 -23.97 -0.95
CA ARG A 12 19.18 -25.15 -0.51
C ARG A 12 19.28 -25.31 1.00
N GLY A 13 19.61 -24.24 1.72
CA GLY A 13 19.77 -24.26 3.17
C GLY A 13 18.50 -24.66 3.93
N PHE A 14 17.31 -24.34 3.40
CA PHE A 14 16.04 -24.73 4.02
C PHE A 14 15.68 -26.18 3.70
N LEU A 15 15.91 -26.63 2.46
CA LEU A 15 15.59 -28.01 2.06
C LEU A 15 16.48 -29.03 2.78
N GLN A 16 17.74 -28.70 3.02
CA GLN A 16 18.73 -29.57 3.69
C GLN A 16 18.69 -29.47 5.22
N SER A 17 17.97 -28.50 5.79
CA SER A 17 17.91 -28.34 7.25
C SER A 17 17.16 -29.50 7.91
N THR A 18 17.82 -30.26 8.77
CA THR A 18 17.21 -31.34 9.58
C THR A 18 16.95 -30.93 11.02
N GLU A 19 17.61 -29.88 11.50
CA GLU A 19 17.66 -29.51 12.92
C GLU A 19 16.87 -28.24 13.26
N ASN A 20 16.40 -27.48 12.28
CA ASN A 20 15.65 -26.25 12.54
C ASN A 20 14.15 -26.57 12.74
N PRO A 21 13.60 -26.40 13.97
CA PRO A 21 12.21 -26.72 14.26
C PRO A 21 11.21 -25.83 13.50
N MET A 22 11.64 -24.66 13.01
CA MET A 22 10.82 -23.78 12.19
C MET A 22 10.69 -24.24 10.73
N VAL A 23 11.54 -25.18 10.28
CA VAL A 23 11.47 -25.74 8.93
C VAL A 23 10.59 -26.98 8.91
N THR A 24 9.29 -26.75 8.83
CA THR A 24 8.28 -27.83 8.85
C THR A 24 8.29 -28.66 7.55
N PRO A 25 7.78 -29.92 7.58
CA PRO A 25 7.59 -30.71 6.35
C PRO A 25 6.72 -30.01 5.30
N GLN A 26 5.71 -29.25 5.75
CA GLN A 26 4.83 -28.47 4.87
C GLN A 26 5.57 -27.31 4.21
N LEU A 27 6.46 -26.63 4.94
CA LEU A 27 7.34 -25.61 4.35
C LEU A 27 8.27 -26.24 3.31
N LYS A 28 8.90 -27.38 3.60
CA LYS A 28 9.76 -28.07 2.62
C LYS A 28 8.98 -28.47 1.36
N LYS A 29 7.74 -28.94 1.50
CA LYS A 29 6.88 -29.28 0.35
C LYS A 29 6.59 -28.05 -0.52
N SER A 30 6.22 -26.92 0.07
CA SER A 30 5.98 -25.68 -0.68
C SER A 30 7.24 -25.13 -1.35
N LEU A 31 8.39 -25.20 -0.68
CA LEU A 31 9.67 -24.78 -1.28
C LEU A 31 10.11 -25.69 -2.43
N LYS A 32 9.75 -26.98 -2.42
CA LYS A 32 9.97 -27.88 -3.57
C LYS A 32 9.12 -27.46 -4.76
N LEU A 33 7.84 -27.14 -4.55
CA LEU A 33 6.96 -26.61 -5.61
C LEU A 33 7.55 -25.32 -6.22
N PHE A 34 8.05 -24.40 -5.38
CA PHE A 34 8.74 -23.20 -5.86
C PHE A 34 9.95 -23.53 -6.75
N VAL A 35 10.77 -24.50 -6.34
CA VAL A 35 11.94 -24.95 -7.13
C VAL A 35 11.50 -25.57 -8.45
N GLU A 36 10.46 -26.41 -8.44
CA GLU A 36 9.88 -27.02 -9.65
C GLU A 36 9.39 -25.96 -10.62
N VAL A 37 8.59 -25.00 -10.17
CA VAL A 37 8.10 -23.89 -11.00
C VAL A 37 9.25 -23.01 -11.50
N LEU A 38 10.27 -22.74 -10.68
CA LEU A 38 11.44 -22.00 -11.13
C LEU A 38 12.20 -22.75 -12.22
N GLU A 39 12.27 -24.08 -12.13
CA GLU A 39 12.93 -24.95 -13.10
C GLU A 39 12.28 -24.89 -14.50
N ASP A 40 10.97 -24.70 -14.56
CA ASP A 40 10.23 -24.51 -15.82
C ASP A 40 10.71 -23.26 -16.60
N PHE A 41 11.37 -22.31 -15.93
CA PHE A 41 11.93 -21.10 -16.53
C PHE A 41 13.44 -21.17 -16.80
N ARG A 42 14.05 -22.36 -16.75
CA ARG A 42 15.48 -22.57 -17.03
C ARG A 42 15.92 -21.96 -18.36
N ASP A 43 15.09 -22.07 -19.38
CA ASP A 43 15.43 -21.61 -20.73
C ASP A 43 14.98 -20.15 -20.99
N ASP A 44 14.11 -19.57 -20.15
CA ASP A 44 13.63 -18.19 -20.30
C ASP A 44 14.70 -17.18 -19.88
N GLU A 45 15.26 -16.43 -20.83
CA GLU A 45 16.35 -15.47 -20.61
C GLU A 45 16.05 -14.37 -19.58
N ARG A 46 14.78 -14.15 -19.26
CA ARG A 46 14.37 -13.23 -18.20
C ARG A 46 14.75 -13.73 -16.82
N PHE A 47 14.96 -15.03 -16.63
CA PHE A 47 15.20 -15.63 -15.33
C PHE A 47 16.67 -16.01 -15.13
N SER A 48 17.23 -15.65 -13.98
CA SER A 48 18.53 -16.16 -13.52
C SER A 48 18.55 -16.33 -12.01
N THR A 49 19.45 -17.19 -11.51
CA THR A 49 19.52 -17.51 -10.08
C THR A 49 20.86 -17.11 -9.49
N ALA A 50 20.86 -16.85 -8.19
CA ALA A 50 22.04 -16.93 -7.37
C ALA A 50 21.65 -17.39 -5.96
N THR A 51 22.63 -17.61 -5.09
CA THR A 51 22.38 -18.09 -3.73
C THR A 51 21.36 -17.19 -3.01
N GLY A 52 20.21 -17.77 -2.66
CA GLY A 52 19.14 -17.07 -1.93
C GLY A 52 18.35 -16.03 -2.73
N ILE A 53 18.58 -15.88 -4.04
CA ILE A 53 17.91 -14.86 -4.88
C ILE A 53 17.52 -15.39 -6.26
N VAL A 54 16.44 -14.83 -6.82
CA VAL A 54 16.09 -14.95 -8.24
C VAL A 54 16.13 -13.56 -8.85
N LYS A 55 16.81 -13.43 -10.00
CA LYS A 55 16.81 -12.19 -10.78
C LYS A 55 15.88 -12.34 -11.97
N LEU A 56 14.98 -11.39 -12.14
CA LEU A 56 13.97 -11.35 -13.19
C LEU A 56 14.19 -10.09 -14.04
N LYS A 57 14.51 -10.24 -15.31
CA LYS A 57 14.72 -9.13 -16.24
C LYS A 57 13.42 -8.76 -16.93
N ASP A 58 13.14 -7.47 -16.95
CA ASP A 58 11.91 -6.91 -17.50
C ASP A 58 12.18 -5.57 -18.20
N GLN A 59 11.12 -5.01 -18.80
CA GLN A 59 11.13 -3.67 -19.35
C GLN A 59 9.95 -2.84 -18.83
N PHE A 60 10.24 -1.61 -18.39
CA PHE A 60 9.24 -0.62 -18.04
C PHE A 60 9.39 0.58 -18.98
N GLU A 61 8.36 0.86 -19.80
CA GLU A 61 8.36 1.97 -20.78
C GLU A 61 9.62 1.99 -21.67
N GLY A 62 10.10 0.80 -22.09
CA GLY A 62 11.28 0.63 -22.94
C GLY A 62 12.62 0.68 -22.20
N LYS A 63 12.63 0.89 -20.87
CA LYS A 63 13.85 0.86 -20.04
C LYS A 63 14.00 -0.47 -19.31
N GLN A 64 15.21 -0.99 -19.23
CA GLN A 64 15.48 -2.25 -18.54
C GLN A 64 15.30 -2.10 -17.02
N VAL A 65 14.59 -3.05 -16.43
CA VAL A 65 14.42 -3.19 -14.99
C VAL A 65 14.75 -4.63 -14.61
N ILE A 66 15.58 -4.81 -13.58
CA ILE A 66 15.90 -6.12 -13.02
C ILE A 66 15.28 -6.21 -11.64
N TRP A 67 14.37 -7.16 -11.44
CA TRP A 67 13.81 -7.48 -10.14
C TRP A 67 14.69 -8.52 -9.44
N ARG A 68 15.25 -8.16 -8.29
CA ARG A 68 15.92 -9.09 -7.38
C ARG A 68 14.91 -9.58 -6.35
N LEU A 69 14.36 -10.78 -6.56
CA LEU A 69 13.53 -11.46 -5.59
C LEU A 69 14.42 -12.05 -4.48
N ASN A 70 14.34 -11.50 -3.27
CA ASN A 70 15.15 -11.90 -2.13
C ASN A 70 14.53 -13.13 -1.44
N VAL A 71 14.64 -14.30 -2.08
CA VAL A 71 14.00 -15.57 -1.65
C VAL A 71 14.38 -15.94 -0.21
N LYS A 72 15.67 -15.97 0.12
CA LYS A 72 16.12 -16.35 1.47
C LYS A 72 15.56 -15.42 2.54
N LYS A 73 15.64 -14.11 2.31
CA LYS A 73 15.11 -13.09 3.22
C LYS A 73 13.61 -13.27 3.41
N THR A 74 12.87 -13.40 2.31
CA THR A 74 11.43 -13.62 2.31
C THR A 74 11.00 -14.85 3.11
N ILE A 75 11.75 -15.97 3.02
CA ILE A 75 11.45 -17.17 3.80
C ILE A 75 11.71 -16.92 5.29
N VAL A 76 12.85 -16.32 5.63
CA VAL A 76 13.19 -16.01 7.04
C VAL A 76 12.15 -15.07 7.65
N ASP A 77 11.83 -13.96 6.98
CA ASP A 77 10.86 -12.97 7.47
C ASP A 77 9.46 -13.62 7.63
N SER A 78 9.08 -14.52 6.71
CA SER A 78 7.83 -15.27 6.81
C SER A 78 7.77 -16.27 7.96
N LEU A 79 8.91 -16.69 8.55
CA LEU A 79 8.92 -17.51 9.77
C LEU A 79 8.63 -16.66 11.02
N TYR A 80 8.77 -15.34 10.93
CA TYR A 80 8.44 -14.35 11.97
C TYR A 80 7.14 -13.61 11.66
N ASP A 81 6.19 -14.28 11.00
CA ASP A 81 4.87 -13.78 10.63
C ASP A 81 4.84 -12.54 9.71
N ASP A 82 5.95 -12.22 9.02
CA ASP A 82 5.92 -11.20 7.97
C ASP A 82 5.05 -11.66 6.80
N LYS A 83 4.14 -10.79 6.38
CA LYS A 83 3.21 -11.02 5.29
C LYS A 83 3.74 -10.57 3.93
N HIS A 84 5.00 -10.17 3.79
CA HIS A 84 5.52 -9.64 2.53
C HIS A 84 6.54 -10.54 1.83
N ILE A 85 6.58 -10.42 0.50
CA ILE A 85 7.69 -10.87 -0.35
C ILE A 85 8.64 -9.69 -0.52
N SER A 86 9.93 -9.91 -0.28
CA SER A 86 10.97 -8.89 -0.43
C SER A 86 11.55 -8.90 -1.84
N LEU A 87 11.43 -7.77 -2.53
CA LEU A 87 12.03 -7.53 -3.84
C LEU A 87 12.87 -6.26 -3.82
N THR A 88 13.83 -6.18 -4.73
CA THR A 88 14.55 -4.95 -5.04
C THR A 88 14.46 -4.71 -6.55
N ALA A 89 13.90 -3.58 -6.96
CA ALA A 89 13.95 -3.10 -8.34
C ALA A 89 15.35 -2.53 -8.59
N ILE A 90 15.99 -2.92 -9.69
CA ILE A 90 17.30 -2.44 -10.08
C ILE A 90 17.18 -1.85 -11.48
N GLY A 91 17.48 -0.56 -11.62
CA GLY A 91 17.53 0.13 -12.90
C GLY A 91 18.98 0.39 -13.31
N GLU A 92 19.26 0.21 -14.60
CA GLU A 92 20.49 0.69 -15.24
C GLU A 92 20.14 1.93 -16.09
N PRO A 93 20.16 3.14 -15.51
CA PRO A 93 19.97 4.37 -16.28
C PRO A 93 21.13 4.56 -17.27
N GLU A 94 20.85 5.29 -18.34
CA GLU A 94 21.83 5.69 -19.39
C GLU A 94 23.09 6.36 -18.82
N THR A 95 23.00 6.90 -17.60
CA THR A 95 24.11 7.54 -16.86
C THR A 95 25.09 6.54 -16.23
N GLY A 96 24.86 5.23 -16.32
CA GLY A 96 25.75 4.17 -15.82
C GLY A 96 25.73 3.95 -14.31
N GLN A 97 24.95 4.72 -13.54
CA GLN A 97 24.79 4.50 -12.10
C GLN A 97 23.66 3.52 -11.81
N ILE A 98 23.98 2.33 -11.29
CA ILE A 98 22.99 1.35 -10.84
C ILE A 98 22.11 1.98 -9.75
N ARG A 99 20.78 1.89 -9.92
CA ARG A 99 19.81 2.39 -8.93
C ARG A 99 19.00 1.23 -8.39
N GLU A 100 18.86 1.19 -7.07
CA GLU A 100 18.08 0.16 -6.38
C GLU A 100 16.89 0.77 -5.63
N LYS A 101 15.74 0.09 -5.65
CA LYS A 101 14.59 0.43 -4.81
C LYS A 101 13.95 -0.82 -4.25
N ASP A 102 13.89 -0.92 -2.93
CA ASP A 102 13.21 -2.02 -2.26
C ASP A 102 11.69 -1.92 -2.40
N VAL A 103 11.07 -3.09 -2.56
CA VAL A 103 9.63 -3.29 -2.69
C VAL A 103 9.20 -4.44 -1.81
N CYS A 104 8.10 -4.23 -1.09
CA CYS A 104 7.39 -5.29 -0.40
C CYS A 104 6.08 -5.57 -1.14
N VAL A 105 5.81 -6.86 -1.38
CA VAL A 105 4.55 -7.32 -1.97
C VAL A 105 3.80 -8.13 -0.93
N GLU A 106 2.63 -7.65 -0.52
CA GLU A 106 1.80 -8.33 0.46
C GLU A 106 1.25 -9.66 -0.08
N LYS A 107 1.38 -10.72 0.73
CA LYS A 107 0.82 -12.04 0.51
C LYS A 107 -0.67 -12.03 0.87
N LYS A 108 -1.54 -12.25 -0.12
CA LYS A 108 -3.00 -12.32 0.10
C LYS A 108 -3.49 -13.74 0.32
N GLY A 109 -3.98 -14.03 1.53
CA GLY A 109 -4.52 -15.34 1.91
C GLY A 109 -3.62 -16.14 2.85
N LYS A 110 -3.83 -17.45 2.94
CA LYS A 110 -3.14 -18.35 3.89
C LYS A 110 -2.26 -19.41 3.21
N LEU A 111 -1.71 -19.10 2.04
CA LEU A 111 -0.84 -20.07 1.34
C LEU A 111 0.54 -20.16 2.00
N PRO A 112 1.22 -21.32 1.91
CA PRO A 112 2.63 -21.44 2.29
C PRO A 112 3.52 -20.51 1.46
N ILE A 113 4.67 -20.10 2.02
CA ILE A 113 5.55 -19.12 1.37
C ILE A 113 6.11 -19.60 0.02
N GLY A 114 6.40 -20.89 -0.13
CA GLY A 114 6.87 -21.44 -1.41
C GLY A 114 5.82 -21.30 -2.51
N ASP A 115 4.55 -21.53 -2.20
CA ASP A 115 3.43 -21.40 -3.13
C ASP A 115 3.26 -19.93 -3.58
N TYR A 116 3.40 -18.97 -2.66
CA TYR A 116 3.38 -17.55 -3.01
C TYR A 116 4.55 -17.13 -3.90
N LEU A 117 5.76 -17.60 -3.60
CA LEU A 117 6.93 -17.35 -4.43
C LEU A 117 6.72 -17.94 -5.85
N ALA A 118 6.16 -19.13 -5.95
CA ALA A 118 5.83 -19.77 -7.23
C ALA A 118 4.76 -18.96 -8.01
N GLN A 119 3.68 -18.54 -7.34
CA GLN A 119 2.66 -17.68 -7.95
C GLN A 119 3.25 -16.36 -8.45
N PHE A 120 4.16 -15.76 -7.70
CA PHE A 120 4.83 -14.54 -8.13
C PHE A 120 5.66 -14.77 -9.41
N LEU A 121 6.41 -15.88 -9.51
CA LEU A 121 7.14 -16.22 -10.75
C LEU A 121 6.19 -16.38 -11.94
N LEU A 122 5.05 -17.04 -11.75
CA LEU A 122 4.02 -17.21 -12.79
C LEU A 122 3.40 -15.87 -13.21
N LEU A 123 3.10 -14.98 -12.25
CA LEU A 123 2.60 -13.63 -12.53
C LEU A 123 3.61 -12.81 -13.32
N PHE A 124 4.90 -12.95 -12.97
CA PHE A 124 5.99 -12.30 -13.69
C PHE A 124 6.11 -12.84 -15.12
N ALA A 125 6.18 -14.16 -15.29
CA ALA A 125 6.31 -14.81 -16.59
C ALA A 125 5.21 -14.39 -17.57
N ASN A 126 3.97 -14.25 -17.06
CA ASN A 126 2.79 -13.83 -17.81
C ASN A 126 2.69 -12.31 -18.04
N GLY A 127 3.66 -11.51 -17.56
CA GLY A 127 3.66 -10.06 -17.73
C GLY A 127 2.60 -9.30 -16.92
N LYS A 128 1.92 -9.95 -15.98
CA LYS A 128 0.81 -9.36 -15.19
C LYS A 128 1.24 -8.74 -13.87
N HIS A 129 2.48 -8.98 -13.44
CA HIS A 129 2.97 -8.56 -12.14
C HIS A 129 2.86 -7.03 -11.91
N MET A 130 3.17 -6.18 -12.89
CA MET A 130 3.05 -4.72 -12.74
C MET A 130 1.60 -4.20 -12.76
N THR A 131 0.70 -4.89 -13.47
CA THR A 131 -0.72 -4.52 -13.52
C THR A 131 -1.45 -4.94 -12.25
N GLU A 132 -1.09 -6.10 -11.68
CA GLU A 132 -1.75 -6.65 -10.49
C GLU A 132 -1.14 -6.13 -9.18
N ILE A 133 0.14 -5.75 -9.18
CA ILE A 133 0.86 -5.31 -7.97
C ILE A 133 1.32 -3.86 -8.14
N LYS A 134 0.48 -2.94 -7.64
CA LYS A 134 0.68 -1.48 -7.76
C LYS A 134 2.06 -1.01 -7.30
N THR A 135 2.63 -1.61 -6.26
CA THR A 135 3.94 -1.22 -5.70
C THR A 135 5.11 -1.51 -6.63
N LEU A 136 4.99 -2.50 -7.52
CA LEU A 136 6.02 -2.81 -8.52
C LEU A 136 6.07 -1.72 -9.60
N ALA A 137 4.93 -1.30 -10.15
CA ALA A 137 4.91 -0.21 -11.14
C ALA A 137 5.56 1.07 -10.61
N THR A 138 5.29 1.44 -9.35
CA THR A 138 5.93 2.60 -8.70
C THR A 138 7.45 2.43 -8.57
N ALA A 139 7.92 1.24 -8.20
CA ALA A 139 9.33 0.98 -8.03
C ALA A 139 10.09 0.96 -9.36
N ALA A 140 9.52 0.31 -10.38
CA ALA A 140 10.06 0.30 -11.74
C ALA A 140 10.23 1.72 -12.26
N MET A 141 9.21 2.57 -12.08
CA MET A 141 9.29 3.95 -12.51
C MET A 141 10.38 4.74 -11.76
N ARG A 142 10.52 4.55 -10.43
CA ARG A 142 11.56 5.24 -9.63
C ARG A 142 12.99 4.87 -10.05
N VAL A 143 13.22 3.61 -10.44
CA VAL A 143 14.55 3.18 -10.90
C VAL A 143 14.81 3.52 -12.36
N ALA A 144 13.76 3.55 -13.20
CA ALA A 144 13.85 3.88 -14.63
C ALA A 144 13.88 5.39 -14.91
N TYR A 145 13.22 6.21 -14.08
CA TYR A 145 13.08 7.65 -14.26
C TYR A 145 13.44 8.43 -12.97
N PRO A 146 14.74 8.67 -12.75
CA PRO A 146 15.30 9.41 -11.61
C PRO A 146 14.61 10.72 -11.23
N ASN A 147 14.29 11.50 -12.27
CA ASN A 147 13.89 12.90 -12.17
C ASN A 147 12.40 13.06 -12.50
N ARG A 148 11.70 11.95 -12.76
CA ARG A 148 10.26 11.96 -12.97
C ARG A 148 9.63 11.79 -11.61
N THR A 149 9.17 12.89 -11.04
CA THR A 149 8.32 12.87 -9.84
C THR A 149 7.17 11.90 -10.12
N TYR A 150 6.96 10.92 -9.24
CA TYR A 150 5.81 10.00 -9.35
C TYR A 150 4.54 10.76 -9.01
N THR A 151 4.03 11.56 -9.93
CA THR A 151 2.61 11.88 -9.94
C THR A 151 1.92 10.69 -10.60
N ARG A 152 1.67 9.63 -9.81
CA ARG A 152 0.40 8.95 -10.03
C ARG A 152 -0.63 10.01 -9.70
N VAL A 153 -1.09 10.72 -10.73
CA VAL A 153 -2.30 11.51 -10.63
C VAL A 153 -3.34 10.46 -10.29
N ASP A 154 -3.64 10.32 -8.99
CA ASP A 154 -4.93 9.81 -8.58
C ASP A 154 -5.93 10.59 -9.44
N PRO A 155 -6.83 9.97 -10.22
CA PRO A 155 -7.82 10.74 -10.96
C PRO A 155 -8.52 11.76 -10.05
N LEU A 156 -8.61 11.44 -8.75
CA LEU A 156 -9.12 12.30 -7.71
C LEU A 156 -8.20 13.48 -7.31
N GLU A 157 -6.90 13.42 -7.61
CA GLU A 157 -5.97 14.55 -7.43
C GLU A 157 -6.39 15.75 -8.28
N ALA A 158 -7.03 15.52 -9.44
CA ALA A 158 -7.61 16.60 -10.24
C ALA A 158 -8.70 17.39 -9.49
N HIS A 159 -9.31 16.80 -8.45
CA HIS A 159 -10.27 17.44 -7.58
C HIS A 159 -9.65 18.08 -6.34
N TRP A 160 -8.45 17.65 -5.92
CA TRP A 160 -7.77 18.22 -4.75
C TRP A 160 -7.33 19.65 -4.99
N GLN A 161 -6.57 19.93 -6.05
CA GLN A 161 -6.00 21.26 -6.27
C GLN A 161 -7.08 22.35 -6.37
N PRO A 162 -8.17 22.16 -7.15
CA PRO A 162 -9.25 23.15 -7.21
C PRO A 162 -9.97 23.33 -5.87
N PHE A 163 -10.22 22.24 -5.13
CA PHE A 163 -10.83 22.32 -3.81
C PHE A 163 -9.94 23.09 -2.83
N TYR A 164 -8.65 22.73 -2.78
CA TYR A 164 -7.69 23.36 -1.90
C TYR A 164 -7.58 24.86 -2.18
N GLU A 165 -7.47 25.28 -3.45
CA GLU A 165 -7.37 26.69 -3.83
C GLU A 165 -8.61 27.52 -3.49
N THR A 166 -9.79 26.89 -3.45
CA THR A 166 -11.07 27.58 -3.22
C THR A 166 -11.49 27.56 -1.75
N ALA A 167 -11.28 26.46 -1.04
CA ALA A 167 -11.77 26.25 0.31
C ALA A 167 -10.67 26.34 1.38
N ILE A 168 -9.42 25.98 1.08
CA ILE A 168 -8.36 25.86 2.09
C ILE A 168 -7.37 27.02 2.01
N ALA A 169 -6.79 27.26 0.84
CA ALA A 169 -5.77 28.29 0.64
C ALA A 169 -6.29 29.71 0.92
N GLN A 170 -7.61 29.92 0.81
CA GLN A 170 -8.25 31.21 1.05
C GLN A 170 -8.77 31.32 2.48
N ASP A 171 -8.65 32.52 3.04
CA ASP A 171 -9.31 32.90 4.30
C ASP A 171 -10.82 32.99 4.05
N THR A 172 -11.52 31.88 4.33
CA THR A 172 -12.94 31.66 4.04
C THR A 172 -13.63 31.07 5.26
N THR A 173 -14.95 31.25 5.37
CA THR A 173 -15.68 30.79 6.56
C THR A 173 -15.81 29.26 6.59
N PRO A 174 -15.89 28.63 7.77
CA PRO A 174 -16.14 27.20 7.90
C PRO A 174 -17.37 26.70 7.12
N GLU A 175 -18.44 27.50 7.04
CA GLU A 175 -19.65 27.14 6.29
C GLU A 175 -19.40 27.07 4.78
N THR A 176 -18.55 27.96 4.26
CA THR A 176 -18.17 27.96 2.84
C THR A 176 -17.34 26.72 2.52
N ARG A 177 -16.42 26.36 3.41
CA ARG A 177 -15.60 25.14 3.30
C ARG A 177 -16.46 23.88 3.33
N LEU A 178 -17.42 23.83 4.25
CA LEU A 178 -18.36 22.73 4.37
C LEU A 178 -19.23 22.58 3.11
N ALA A 179 -19.77 23.68 2.60
CA ALA A 179 -20.55 23.66 1.36
C ALA A 179 -19.71 23.09 0.20
N ALA A 180 -18.46 23.55 0.04
CA ALA A 180 -17.55 23.04 -0.98
C ALA A 180 -17.23 21.54 -0.82
N ILE A 181 -17.12 21.01 0.40
CA ILE A 181 -16.94 19.57 0.64
C ILE A 181 -18.18 18.78 0.22
N LEU A 182 -19.36 19.25 0.58
CA LEU A 182 -20.63 18.53 0.35
C LEU A 182 -21.09 18.56 -1.11
N GLU A 183 -20.54 19.45 -1.94
CA GLU A 183 -20.79 19.49 -3.39
C GLU A 183 -20.13 18.33 -4.16
N PHE A 184 -19.19 17.62 -3.54
CA PHE A 184 -18.49 16.50 -4.19
C PHE A 184 -19.34 15.22 -4.22
N GLU A 185 -19.16 14.45 -5.29
CA GLU A 185 -19.67 13.09 -5.36
C GLU A 185 -19.07 12.21 -4.24
N PRO A 186 -19.79 11.18 -3.77
CA PRO A 186 -19.40 10.42 -2.57
C PRO A 186 -17.96 9.87 -2.59
N GLU A 187 -17.50 9.38 -3.74
CA GLU A 187 -16.13 8.86 -3.91
C GLU A 187 -15.06 9.95 -3.84
N HIS A 188 -15.37 11.16 -4.32
CA HIS A 188 -14.50 12.32 -4.25
C HIS A 188 -14.48 12.89 -2.84
N LEU A 189 -15.62 12.90 -2.15
CA LEU A 189 -15.77 13.42 -0.80
C LEU A 189 -14.87 12.66 0.19
N LEU A 190 -14.87 11.33 0.13
CA LEU A 190 -13.98 10.51 0.96
C LEU A 190 -12.49 10.80 0.68
N TYR A 191 -12.15 11.07 -0.57
CA TYR A 191 -10.79 11.45 -0.95
C TYR A 191 -10.39 12.83 -0.41
N ILE A 192 -11.24 13.84 -0.56
CA ILE A 192 -11.01 15.20 -0.03
C ILE A 192 -10.86 15.16 1.49
N VAL A 193 -11.76 14.47 2.21
CA VAL A 193 -11.67 14.33 3.67
C VAL A 193 -10.37 13.65 4.08
N ARG A 194 -9.93 12.61 3.36
CA ARG A 194 -8.62 11.98 3.62
C ARG A 194 -7.45 12.94 3.44
N ARG A 195 -7.49 13.81 2.43
CA ARG A 195 -6.44 14.80 2.20
C ARG A 195 -6.41 15.84 3.31
N LEU A 196 -7.57 16.30 3.76
CA LEU A 196 -7.68 17.23 4.89
C LEU A 196 -7.09 16.65 6.18
N PHE A 197 -7.33 15.38 6.49
CA PHE A 197 -6.72 14.73 7.65
C PHE A 197 -5.19 14.58 7.57
N ASN A 198 -4.62 14.65 6.36
CA ASN A 198 -3.18 14.57 6.14
C ASN A 198 -2.56 15.94 5.82
N LEU A 199 -3.31 17.02 6.02
CA LEU A 199 -2.85 18.37 5.76
C LEU A 199 -1.79 18.75 6.80
N ASP A 200 -0.66 19.28 6.35
CA ASP A 200 0.42 19.70 7.23
C ASP A 200 0.20 21.13 7.69
N LEU A 201 -0.47 21.28 8.83
CA LEU A 201 -0.91 22.58 9.36
C LEU A 201 0.24 23.54 9.69
N ASP A 202 1.46 23.02 9.89
CA ASP A 202 2.63 23.88 10.11
C ASP A 202 2.95 24.75 8.86
N PHE A 203 2.43 24.37 7.70
CA PHE A 203 2.60 25.07 6.43
C PHE A 203 1.31 25.70 5.89
N GLU A 204 0.20 25.65 6.64
CA GLU A 204 -1.12 26.13 6.20
C GLU A 204 -1.59 27.33 7.02
N PRO A 205 -1.38 28.57 6.54
CA PRO A 205 -1.69 29.76 7.31
C PRO A 205 -3.19 30.08 7.37
N SER A 206 -3.99 29.50 6.47
CA SER A 206 -5.39 29.89 6.24
C SER A 206 -6.40 29.04 7.01
N ILE A 207 -5.96 27.95 7.66
CA ILE A 207 -6.83 27.08 8.44
C ILE A 207 -6.09 26.51 9.65
N THR A 208 -6.75 26.51 10.80
CA THR A 208 -6.21 25.98 12.06
C THR A 208 -6.67 24.54 12.30
N ASN A 209 -6.03 23.85 13.26
CA ASN A 209 -6.46 22.50 13.65
C ASN A 209 -7.89 22.52 14.22
N ASP A 210 -8.20 23.50 15.07
CA ASP A 210 -9.53 23.62 15.68
C ASP A 210 -10.62 23.81 14.62
N GLU A 211 -10.36 24.66 13.61
CA GLU A 211 -11.27 24.82 12.46
C GLU A 211 -11.42 23.54 11.64
N LEU A 212 -10.36 22.76 11.45
CA LEU A 212 -10.45 21.45 10.78
C LEU A 212 -11.29 20.45 11.59
N GLN A 213 -11.14 20.41 12.92
CA GLN A 213 -11.94 19.53 13.77
C GLN A 213 -13.42 19.90 13.69
N VAL A 214 -13.76 21.19 13.75
CA VAL A 214 -15.14 21.68 13.55
C VAL A 214 -15.65 21.30 12.16
N LEU A 215 -14.85 21.50 11.12
CA LEU A 215 -15.21 21.15 9.74
C LEU A 215 -15.48 19.64 9.58
N PHE A 216 -14.70 18.78 10.24
CA PHE A 216 -14.94 17.34 10.22
C PHE A 216 -16.23 16.97 10.95
N LEU A 217 -16.51 17.57 12.09
CA LEU A 217 -17.75 17.33 12.84
C LEU A 217 -18.98 17.78 12.04
N ASP A 218 -18.92 18.96 11.42
CA ASP A 218 -19.98 19.46 10.57
C ASP A 218 -20.19 18.59 9.31
N THR A 219 -19.09 18.10 8.73
CA THR A 219 -19.15 17.16 7.61
C THR A 219 -19.79 15.84 8.05
N PHE A 220 -19.43 15.32 9.23
CA PHE A 220 -20.02 14.10 9.77
C PHE A 220 -21.54 14.21 9.94
N GLU A 221 -22.04 15.35 10.45
CA GLU A 221 -23.47 15.55 10.69
C GLU A 221 -24.27 15.75 9.40
N ARG A 222 -23.71 16.45 8.41
CA ARG A 222 -24.45 16.85 7.20
C ARG A 222 -24.22 15.96 5.99
N CYS A 223 -23.16 15.16 5.98
CA CYS A 223 -22.90 14.23 4.87
C CYS A 223 -23.94 13.10 4.87
N GLU A 224 -24.34 12.63 3.70
CA GLU A 224 -25.24 11.46 3.57
C GLU A 224 -24.45 10.14 3.41
N ASN A 225 -23.13 10.21 3.20
CA ASN A 225 -22.31 9.03 2.93
C ASN A 225 -21.75 8.39 4.22
N ASP A 226 -22.14 7.15 4.48
CA ASP A 226 -21.73 6.42 5.69
C ASP A 226 -20.25 6.00 5.71
N ASP A 227 -19.58 5.82 4.56
CA ASP A 227 -18.13 5.55 4.52
C ASP A 227 -17.32 6.76 4.97
N VAL A 228 -17.74 7.96 4.56
CA VAL A 228 -17.13 9.23 4.98
C VAL A 228 -17.33 9.42 6.48
N LYS A 229 -18.57 9.25 6.97
CA LYS A 229 -18.87 9.36 8.40
C LYS A 229 -18.00 8.42 9.22
N ARG A 230 -17.93 7.14 8.83
CA ARG A 230 -17.06 6.14 9.47
C ARG A 230 -15.59 6.54 9.47
N PHE A 231 -15.11 7.11 8.37
CA PHE A 231 -13.73 7.56 8.26
C PHE A 231 -13.40 8.71 9.22
N ILE A 232 -14.31 9.69 9.30
CA ILE A 232 -14.20 10.86 10.18
C ILE A 232 -14.17 10.42 11.65
N VAL A 233 -15.18 9.69 12.11
CA VAL A 233 -15.31 9.35 13.55
C VAL A 233 -14.14 8.51 14.06
N ALA A 234 -13.54 7.68 13.20
CA ALA A 234 -12.35 6.91 13.54
C ALA A 234 -11.10 7.77 13.79
N ARG A 235 -11.08 9.03 13.34
CA ARG A 235 -9.89 9.91 13.31
C ARG A 235 -10.05 11.26 13.98
N LEU A 236 -11.26 11.63 14.40
CA LEU A 236 -11.49 12.82 15.21
C LEU A 236 -10.62 12.82 16.46
N ASP A 237 -10.17 14.01 16.86
CA ASP A 237 -9.45 14.21 18.11
C ASP A 237 -10.40 14.04 19.31
N ALA A 238 -9.84 13.66 20.45
CA ALA A 238 -10.60 13.46 21.69
C ALA A 238 -10.87 14.81 22.39
N THR A 239 -11.72 15.63 21.78
CA THR A 239 -12.19 16.90 22.36
C THR A 239 -13.55 16.74 23.04
N GLU A 240 -13.85 17.61 24.01
CA GLU A 240 -15.15 17.62 24.69
C GLU A 240 -16.31 17.88 23.71
N GLU A 241 -16.08 18.76 22.73
CA GLU A 241 -17.05 19.06 21.67
C GLU A 241 -17.33 17.83 20.80
N ALA A 242 -16.28 17.15 20.32
CA ALA A 242 -16.42 15.96 19.50
C ALA A 242 -17.16 14.85 20.25
N LEU A 243 -16.80 14.62 21.52
CA LEU A 243 -17.48 13.64 22.37
C LEU A 243 -18.97 13.97 22.53
N THR A 244 -19.30 15.24 22.79
CA THR A 244 -20.69 15.68 22.99
C THR A 244 -21.53 15.46 21.72
N ARG A 245 -21.02 15.88 20.55
CA ARG A 245 -21.73 15.73 19.27
C ARG A 245 -21.90 14.25 18.89
N LEU A 246 -20.91 13.41 19.14
CA LEU A 246 -21.01 11.97 18.89
C LEU A 246 -22.03 11.27 19.80
N ILE A 247 -22.11 11.67 21.08
CA ILE A 247 -23.14 11.14 22.00
C ILE A 247 -24.54 11.47 21.49
N VAL A 248 -24.79 12.72 21.10
CA VAL A 248 -26.08 13.13 20.54
C VAL A 248 -26.40 12.35 19.26
N ALA A 249 -25.42 12.20 18.37
CA ALA A 249 -25.61 11.45 17.13
C ALA A 249 -25.87 9.95 17.38
N ASN A 250 -25.32 9.37 18.45
CA ASN A 250 -25.56 7.98 18.83
C ASN A 250 -26.97 7.73 19.40
N GLU A 251 -27.66 8.77 19.87
CA GLU A 251 -29.06 8.69 20.32
C GLU A 251 -30.04 8.68 19.14
N THR A 252 -29.63 9.23 17.99
CA THR A 252 -30.34 9.10 16.72
C THR A 252 -29.86 7.84 16.00
N GLU A 253 -30.56 6.71 16.19
CA GLU A 253 -30.21 5.41 15.58
C GLU A 253 -29.76 5.53 14.11
N PHE A 254 -28.57 5.01 13.80
CA PHE A 254 -28.06 4.95 12.41
C PHE A 254 -28.63 3.75 11.66
N VAL A 255 -28.88 3.91 10.36
CA VAL A 255 -29.34 2.81 9.48
C VAL A 255 -28.21 1.80 9.21
N ASP A 256 -26.94 2.22 9.22
CA ASP A 256 -25.78 1.36 8.99
C ASP A 256 -25.14 0.88 10.30
N ASP A 257 -25.16 -0.45 10.50
CA ASP A 257 -24.60 -1.12 11.68
C ASP A 257 -23.09 -0.90 11.88
N HIS A 258 -22.35 -0.61 10.81
CA HIS A 258 -20.90 -0.36 10.91
C HIS A 258 -20.62 1.07 11.37
N LEU A 259 -21.43 2.04 10.96
CA LEU A 259 -21.37 3.41 11.42
C LEU A 259 -21.74 3.51 12.90
N GLN A 260 -22.83 2.85 13.31
CA GLN A 260 -23.22 2.73 14.72
C GLN A 260 -22.04 2.24 15.58
N ARG A 261 -21.42 1.12 15.19
CA ARG A 261 -20.25 0.57 15.90
C ARG A 261 -19.04 1.50 15.88
N ALA A 262 -18.81 2.23 14.78
CA ALA A 262 -17.70 3.17 14.67
C ALA A 262 -17.88 4.37 15.62
N VAL A 263 -19.11 4.88 15.75
CA VAL A 263 -19.46 5.95 16.68
C VAL A 263 -19.30 5.49 18.14
N GLU A 264 -19.83 4.32 18.49
CA GLU A 264 -19.67 3.74 19.83
C GLU A 264 -18.19 3.55 20.20
N TYR A 265 -17.38 3.04 19.27
CA TYR A 265 -15.95 2.89 19.47
C TYR A 265 -15.26 4.25 19.67
N ALA A 266 -15.61 5.25 18.86
CA ALA A 266 -15.05 6.60 19.00
C ALA A 266 -15.40 7.22 20.36
N ILE A 267 -16.65 7.13 20.81
CA ILE A 267 -17.10 7.60 22.14
C ILE A 267 -16.30 6.92 23.25
N ASN A 268 -16.18 5.59 23.19
CA ASN A 268 -15.43 4.83 24.20
C ASN A 268 -13.95 5.20 24.21
N ARG A 269 -13.36 5.45 23.04
CA ARG A 269 -11.97 5.91 22.93
C ARG A 269 -11.78 7.29 23.55
N MET A 270 -12.70 8.22 23.34
CA MET A 270 -12.59 9.61 23.83
C MET A 270 -12.83 9.74 25.34
N ARG A 271 -13.48 8.77 25.96
CA ARG A 271 -13.73 8.72 27.41
C ARG A 271 -12.59 8.13 28.24
N ASN A 272 -11.67 7.41 27.60
CA ASN A 272 -10.53 6.73 28.23
C ASN A 272 -9.25 7.52 28.02
#